data_AF-A0A975AKJ1-F1
#
_entry.id   AF-A0A975AKJ1-F1
#
_cell.length_a   1.000
_cell.length_b   1.000
_cell.length_c   1.000
_cell.angle_alpha   90.00
_cell.angle_beta   90.00
_cell.angle_gamma   90.00
#
_symmetry.space_group_name_H-M   'P 1'
#
loop_
_entity.id
_entity.type
_entity.pdbx_description
1 polymer ?
#
loop_
_entity_poly.entity_id
_entity_poly.type
_entity_poly.pdbx_seq_one_letter_code
_entity_poly.pdbx_strand_id
1 'polypeptide(L)'
;MIQHLEVTLQHSPEVVERVLRVTRHRGFRVTCMNMRLTDNSVALDMEVDSERAIELLSNQLNKLVDVTGCRVLSPVALSKVASA
;
A
#
# COMPACT_ATOMS: atom_id res chain seq x y z
N MET A 1 -9.37 9.18 -8.56
CA MET A 1 -9.46 9.70 -7.17
C MET A 1 -8.24 9.21 -6.42
N ILE A 2 -7.58 10.12 -5.69
CA ILE A 2 -6.41 9.76 -4.87
C ILE A 2 -6.88 9.03 -3.60
N GLN A 3 -6.27 7.88 -3.35
CA GLN A 3 -6.55 7.00 -2.21
C GLN A 3 -5.20 6.57 -1.61
N HIS A 4 -5.16 6.41 -0.28
CA HIS A 4 -3.92 6.13 0.45
C HIS A 4 -3.96 4.73 1.07
N LEU A 5 -2.85 4.00 1.00
CA LEU A 5 -2.66 2.72 1.69
C LEU A 5 -1.32 2.67 2.40
N GLU A 6 -1.32 1.96 3.52
CA GLU A 6 -0.13 1.49 4.19
C GLU A 6 -0.09 -0.03 4.08
N VAL A 7 1.03 -0.57 3.61
CA VAL A 7 1.23 -2.02 3.42
C VAL A 7 2.50 -2.44 4.13
N THR A 8 2.40 -3.46 4.98
CA THR A 8 3.54 -4.10 5.63
C THR A 8 3.76 -5.46 4.98
N LEU A 9 5.02 -5.73 4.65
CA LEU A 9 5.45 -6.90 3.91
C LEU A 9 6.59 -7.60 4.66
N GLN A 10 6.63 -8.92 4.59
CA GLN A 10 7.85 -9.68 4.90
C GLN A 10 8.90 -9.37 3.82
N HIS A 11 10.15 -9.14 4.26
CA HIS A 11 11.23 -8.82 3.33
C HIS A 11 11.57 -10.03 2.42
N SER A 12 11.42 -9.86 1.12
CA SER A 12 11.92 -10.77 0.08
C SER A 12 12.29 -10.00 -1.19
N PRO A 13 13.21 -10.50 -2.03
CA PRO A 13 13.74 -9.75 -3.18
C PRO A 13 12.67 -9.22 -4.14
N GLU A 14 11.63 -10.01 -4.42
CA GLU A 14 10.59 -9.64 -5.40
C GLU A 14 9.31 -9.03 -4.79
N VAL A 15 9.23 -8.82 -3.47
CA VAL A 15 7.95 -8.49 -2.82
C VAL A 15 7.38 -7.15 -3.28
N VAL A 16 8.24 -6.12 -3.42
CA VAL A 16 7.81 -4.79 -3.86
C VAL A 16 7.34 -4.84 -5.32
N GLU A 17 8.03 -5.58 -6.18
CA GLU A 17 7.61 -5.79 -7.57
C GLU A 17 6.24 -6.47 -7.65
N ARG A 18 6.00 -7.45 -6.77
CA ARG A 18 4.72 -8.17 -6.69
C ARG A 18 3.58 -7.24 -6.31
N VAL A 19 3.79 -6.37 -5.32
CA VAL A 19 2.82 -5.34 -4.93
C VAL A 19 2.53 -4.40 -6.09
N LEU A 20 3.56 -3.81 -6.71
CA LEU A 20 3.41 -2.89 -7.84
C LEU A 20 2.72 -3.55 -9.05
N ARG A 21 3.04 -4.82 -9.30
CA ARG A 21 2.39 -5.64 -10.33
C ARG A 21 0.90 -5.80 -10.04
N VAL A 22 0.51 -6.17 -8.82
CA VAL A 22 -0.90 -6.29 -8.42
C VAL A 22 -1.62 -4.94 -8.56
N THR A 23 -1.01 -3.85 -8.06
CA THR A 23 -1.56 -2.49 -8.17
C THR A 23 -1.88 -2.12 -9.62
N ARG A 24 -0.91 -2.31 -10.53
CA ARG A 24 -1.10 -2.07 -11.96
C ARG A 24 -2.18 -2.96 -12.56
N HIS A 25 -2.16 -4.28 -12.29
CA HIS A 25 -3.14 -5.22 -12.85
C HIS A 25 -4.56 -4.99 -12.33
N ARG A 26 -4.73 -4.32 -11.19
CA ARG A 26 -6.04 -3.93 -10.65
C ARG A 26 -6.54 -2.58 -11.17
N GLY A 27 -5.78 -1.93 -12.05
CA GLY A 27 -6.18 -0.65 -12.65
C GLY A 27 -5.99 0.53 -11.71
N PHE A 28 -4.99 0.47 -10.84
CA PHE A 28 -4.57 1.58 -9.98
C PHE A 28 -3.22 2.09 -10.46
N ARG A 29 -3.09 3.42 -10.53
CA ARG A 29 -1.81 4.08 -10.83
C ARG A 29 -1.19 4.56 -9.52
N VAL A 30 0.04 4.15 -9.23
CA VAL A 30 0.79 4.69 -8.09
C VAL A 30 1.21 6.12 -8.42
N THR A 31 0.89 7.08 -7.53
CA THR A 31 1.28 8.49 -7.68
C THR A 31 2.42 8.87 -6.75
N CYS A 32 2.43 8.32 -5.54
CA CYS A 32 3.51 8.46 -4.57
C CYS A 32 3.75 7.11 -3.87
N MET A 33 5.00 6.82 -3.53
CA MET A 33 5.35 5.65 -2.72
C MET A 33 6.58 5.96 -1.87
N ASN A 34 6.43 5.83 -0.56
CA ASN A 34 7.54 5.85 0.40
C ASN A 34 7.77 4.43 0.91
N MET A 35 9.02 4.00 0.91
CA MET A 35 9.42 2.68 1.39
C MET A 35 10.36 2.84 2.59
N ARG A 36 10.09 2.08 3.66
CA ARG A 36 10.99 1.92 4.79
C ARG A 36 11.35 0.44 4.92
N LEU A 37 12.64 0.15 4.94
CA LEU A 37 13.16 -1.18 5.19
C LEU A 37 13.60 -1.29 6.65
N THR A 38 13.20 -2.39 7.28
CA THR A 38 13.69 -2.85 8.59
C THR A 38 14.30 -4.24 8.41
N ASP A 39 14.98 -4.78 9.42
CA ASP A 39 15.73 -6.04 9.32
C ASP A 39 14.91 -7.21 8.73
N ASN A 40 13.59 -7.26 8.98
CA ASN A 40 12.73 -8.36 8.55
C ASN A 40 11.48 -7.93 7.76
N SER A 41 11.24 -6.62 7.59
CA SER A 41 10.00 -6.14 6.98
C SER A 41 10.19 -4.91 6.12
N VAL A 42 9.30 -4.76 5.15
CA VAL A 42 9.16 -3.57 4.30
C VAL A 42 7.84 -2.90 4.61
N ALA A 43 7.87 -1.62 4.93
CA ALA A 43 6.68 -0.78 5.04
C ALA A 43 6.57 0.11 3.81
N LEU A 44 5.42 0.08 3.13
CA LEU A 44 5.09 0.90 1.99
C LEU A 44 3.94 1.85 2.35
N ASP A 45 4.17 3.15 2.25
CA ASP A 45 3.13 4.16 2.26
C ASP A 45 2.89 4.58 0.82
N MET A 46 1.70 4.28 0.27
CA MET A 46 1.39 4.45 -1.14
C MET A 46 0.18 5.36 -1.33
N GLU A 47 0.29 6.24 -2.32
CA GLU A 47 -0.84 6.93 -2.93
C GLU A 47 -1.15 6.30 -4.28
N VAL A 48 -2.43 6.03 -4.50
CA VAL A 48 -2.92 5.47 -5.77
C VAL A 48 -4.07 6.29 -6.33
N ASP A 49 -4.08 6.46 -7.63
CA ASP A 49 -5.14 7.10 -8.39
C ASP A 49 -5.93 6.05 -9.16
N SER A 50 -7.25 6.02 -8.91
CA SER A 50 -8.20 5.23 -9.69
C SER A 50 -9.63 5.73 -9.49
N GLU A 51 -10.53 5.42 -10.42
CA GLU A 51 -11.99 5.51 -10.22
C GLU A 51 -12.56 4.29 -9.49
N ARG A 52 -11.75 3.23 -9.35
CA ARG A 52 -12.12 1.99 -8.70
C ARG A 52 -12.10 2.13 -7.18
N ALA A 53 -13.00 1.42 -6.51
CA ALA A 53 -13.00 1.30 -5.06
C ALA A 53 -11.69 0.68 -4.58
N ILE A 54 -11.01 1.33 -3.62
CA ILE A 54 -9.73 0.89 -3.07
C ILE A 54 -9.75 -0.52 -2.49
N GLU A 55 -10.93 -0.99 -2.07
CA GLU A 55 -11.11 -2.35 -1.58
C GLU A 55 -10.76 -3.42 -2.61
N LEU A 56 -10.84 -3.12 -3.92
CA LEU A 56 -10.39 -4.05 -4.96
C LEU A 56 -8.88 -4.26 -4.97
N LEU A 57 -8.12 -3.25 -4.52
CA LEU A 57 -6.68 -3.33 -4.37
C LEU A 57 -6.31 -3.94 -3.01
N SER A 58 -6.87 -3.42 -1.91
CA SER A 58 -6.54 -3.89 -0.55
C SER A 58 -6.79 -5.39 -0.40
N ASN A 59 -7.95 -5.88 -0.86
CA ASN A 59 -8.30 -7.31 -0.84
C ASN A 59 -7.37 -8.17 -1.69
N GLN A 60 -6.73 -7.59 -2.71
CA GLN A 60 -5.83 -8.30 -3.60
C GLN A 60 -4.40 -8.33 -3.10
N LEU A 61 -3.98 -7.27 -2.42
CA LEU A 61 -2.71 -7.24 -1.69
C LEU A 61 -2.76 -8.21 -0.50
N ASN A 62 -3.86 -8.26 0.25
CA ASN A 62 -4.05 -9.21 1.36
C ASN A 62 -3.97 -10.69 0.97
N LYS A 63 -4.03 -11.03 -0.33
CA LYS A 63 -3.86 -12.40 -0.82
C LYS A 63 -2.39 -12.77 -1.10
N LEU A 64 -1.49 -11.81 -1.07
CA LEU A 64 -0.06 -12.06 -1.24
C LEU A 64 0.50 -12.67 0.05
N VAL A 65 1.24 -13.76 -0.07
CA VAL A 65 1.80 -14.50 1.08
C VAL A 65 2.73 -13.64 1.94
N ASP A 66 3.39 -12.66 1.33
CA ASP A 66 4.32 -11.78 2.03
C ASP A 66 3.63 -10.57 2.67
N VAL A 67 2.35 -10.30 2.39
CA VAL A 67 1.64 -9.17 3.00
C VAL A 67 1.23 -9.53 4.41
N THR A 68 1.80 -8.84 5.39
CA THR A 68 1.52 -9.02 6.82
C THR A 68 0.55 -7.96 7.36
N GLY A 69 0.34 -6.86 6.63
CA GLY A 69 -0.66 -5.85 6.93
C GLY A 69 -1.00 -4.99 5.72
N CYS A 70 -2.27 -4.61 5.57
CA CYS A 70 -2.74 -3.69 4.54
C CYS A 70 -3.87 -2.84 5.11
N ARG A 71 -3.65 -1.53 5.20
CA ARG A 71 -4.59 -0.57 5.76
C ARG A 71 -4.90 0.51 4.74
N VAL A 72 -6.19 0.71 4.47
CA VAL A 72 -6.68 1.86 3.71
C VAL A 72 -6.78 3.04 4.65
N LEU A 73 -6.13 4.15 4.31
CA LEU A 73 -6.24 5.38 5.07
C LEU A 73 -7.40 6.20 4.52
N SER A 74 -8.43 6.37 5.36
CA SER A 74 -9.48 7.35 5.10
C SER A 74 -8.89 8.76 5.18
N PRO A 75 -9.36 9.72 4.36
CA PRO A 75 -8.97 11.13 4.44
C PRO A 75 -9.11 11.74 5.84
N VAL A 76 -9.91 11.13 6.73
CA VAL A 76 -10.12 11.58 8.11
C VAL A 76 -8.88 11.38 9.01
N ALA A 77 -7.93 10.50 8.67
CA ALA A 77 -6.82 10.13 9.55
C ALA A 77 -5.60 11.08 9.48
N LEU A 78 -5.52 11.97 8.49
CA LEU A 78 -4.35 12.83 8.27
C LEU A 78 -4.25 14.02 9.23
N SER A 79 -5.23 14.25 10.11
CA SER A 79 -5.20 15.39 11.06
C SER A 79 -4.50 15.10 12.38
N LYS A 80 -4.05 13.86 12.66
CA LYS A 80 -3.63 13.48 14.02
C LYS A 80 -2.13 13.29 14.26
N VAL A 81 -1.28 13.49 13.25
CA VAL A 81 0.18 13.32 13.37
C VAL A 81 0.99 14.62 13.35
N ALA A 82 0.34 15.79 13.25
CA ALA A 82 1.03 17.10 13.27
C ALA A 82 1.01 17.78 14.67
N SER A 83 0.95 17.02 15.75
CA SER A 83 1.11 17.54 17.12
C SER A 83 1.72 16.48 18.04
N ALA A 84 3.04 16.36 17.99
CA ALA A 84 3.89 15.89 19.06
C ALA A 84 5.29 16.49 18.88
#